data_AF-D4CZX5-F1
#
_entry.id   AF-D4CZX5-F1
#
_cell.length_a   1.000
_cell.length_b   1.000
_cell.length_c   1.000
_cell.angle_alpha   90.00
_cell.angle_beta   90.00
_cell.angle_gamma   90.00
#
_symmetry.space_group_name_H-M   'P 1'
#
loop_
_entity.id
_entity.type
_entity.pdbx_description
1 polymer ?
#
loop_
_entity_poly.entity_id
_entity_poly.type
_entity_poly.pdbx_seq_one_letter_code
_entity_poly.pdbx_strand_id
1 'polypeptide(L)'
;MPILSAGFSLKATILIIPRYLRAHNVSPVFYNICTTQVRCSRILSQWPNNHPRHRGCVSENFYQLFISVTSLPARSTLTDVPGVKVNTQEVHGDDGAINTGVTCILPRDNWSEEFCYAGPFSFNSAGELTGANVVNETGLLISPIVLTGTLEIVKPEHVVAGLENASAERVKEGNTGGGTGMICHRFKAGTGSSSRVVPRGDGKPGVKGYTIGALVQTNYGKMKDLRIGGVPIGRILAADAAKDEARKAALEDLAREKDRKDGSIIVVLATDAPLHPLQLQRIAKRATVGLARVGGNGHNTSGDIFLAFSTGNSIPNMDVLGPRKGPTPLAIEVIDDKTIDNLFDATADVTEEAIYNALCMAETMTGYLGRKVEALPLDRVKEIVTKSDVSSEYLG
;
A
#
# COMPACT_ATOMS: atom_id res chain seq x y z
N MET A 1 -22.04 -13.59 25.97
CA MET A 1 -22.93 -14.26 25.00
C MET A 1 -22.12 -14.57 23.77
N PRO A 2 -22.03 -15.84 23.30
CA PRO A 2 -21.12 -16.20 22.23
C PRO A 2 -21.75 -15.87 20.88
N ILE A 3 -21.11 -14.99 20.11
CA ILE A 3 -21.46 -14.75 18.71
C ILE A 3 -20.84 -15.89 17.90
N LEU A 4 -21.69 -16.85 17.54
CA LEU A 4 -21.44 -17.90 16.56
C LEU A 4 -21.40 -17.31 15.15
N SER A 5 -20.50 -17.85 14.32
CA SER A 5 -20.53 -17.82 12.85
C SER A 5 -20.27 -16.47 12.15
N ALA A 6 -19.01 -16.21 11.82
CA ALA A 6 -18.65 -15.42 10.64
C ALA A 6 -17.34 -15.92 10.01
N GLY A 7 -17.42 -16.45 8.79
CA GLY A 7 -16.24 -16.69 7.95
C GLY A 7 -15.53 -15.37 7.66
N PHE A 8 -14.25 -15.30 8.00
CA PHE A 8 -13.45 -14.08 7.96
C PHE A 8 -12.79 -13.88 6.59
N SER A 9 -13.32 -12.94 5.82
CA SER A 9 -12.57 -12.20 4.79
C SER A 9 -12.28 -10.83 5.41
N LEU A 10 -11.02 -10.61 5.82
CA LEU A 10 -10.54 -9.30 6.28
C LEU A 10 -10.59 -8.36 5.07
N LYS A 11 -11.28 -7.23 5.13
CA LYS A 11 -11.13 -6.14 4.14
C LYS A 11 -10.07 -5.16 4.62
N ALA A 12 -9.39 -4.53 3.68
CA ALA A 12 -8.46 -3.46 3.97
C ALA A 12 -9.23 -2.15 4.24
N THR A 13 -8.90 -1.48 5.34
CA THR A 13 -9.50 -0.20 5.75
C THR A 13 -8.42 0.85 5.87
N ILE A 14 -8.67 2.05 5.33
CA ILE A 14 -7.87 3.23 5.65
C ILE A 14 -8.51 3.98 6.80
N LEU A 15 -7.74 4.24 7.85
CA LEU A 15 -8.07 5.20 8.90
C LEU A 15 -7.27 6.49 8.69
N ILE A 16 -7.94 7.55 8.25
CA ILE A 16 -7.49 8.94 8.40
C ILE A 16 -8.01 9.40 9.76
N ILE A 17 -7.11 9.63 10.71
CA ILE A 17 -7.45 9.97 12.10
C ILE A 17 -7.76 11.48 12.18
N PRO A 18 -9.00 11.89 12.53
CA PRO A 18 -9.35 13.30 12.67
C PRO A 18 -8.61 13.97 13.84
N ARG A 19 -8.16 15.21 13.64
CA ARG A 19 -7.31 15.97 14.58
C ARG A 19 -8.00 16.51 15.85
N TYR A 20 -9.32 16.36 15.99
CA TYR A 20 -10.12 16.93 17.10
C TYR A 20 -9.98 16.20 18.45
N LEU A 21 -8.77 15.76 18.82
CA LEU A 21 -8.45 15.11 20.09
C LEU A 21 -7.40 15.88 20.91
N ARG A 22 -7.40 17.21 20.89
CA ARG A 22 -6.42 18.01 21.65
C ARG A 22 -6.94 19.24 22.40
N ALA A 23 -8.24 19.48 22.46
CA ALA A 23 -8.76 20.66 23.17
C ALA A 23 -10.01 20.34 24.01
N HIS A 24 -9.81 20.38 25.34
CA HIS A 24 -10.77 20.51 26.45
C HIS A 24 -11.26 19.24 27.16
N ASN A 25 -11.11 19.28 28.49
CA ASN A 25 -11.58 18.32 29.50
C ASN A 25 -13.08 18.02 29.34
N VAL A 26 -13.42 16.79 28.96
CA VAL A 26 -14.77 16.22 29.06
C VAL A 26 -14.68 14.84 29.71
N SER A 27 -15.53 14.59 30.71
CA SER A 27 -15.66 13.34 31.48
C SER A 27 -16.61 12.33 30.79
N PRO A 28 -16.72 11.09 31.28
CA PRO A 28 -16.12 9.87 30.78
C PRO A 28 -17.07 9.15 29.81
N VAL A 29 -17.33 9.76 28.66
CA VAL A 29 -17.92 9.08 27.51
C VAL A 29 -17.17 9.66 26.32
N PHE A 30 -16.28 8.87 25.72
CA PHE A 30 -15.49 9.23 24.53
C PHE A 30 -14.32 10.24 24.67
N TYR A 31 -13.72 10.53 25.84
CA TYR A 31 -12.58 11.47 25.90
C TYR A 31 -11.67 11.31 27.15
N ASN A 32 -10.34 11.40 26.94
CA ASN A 32 -9.18 11.68 27.86
C ASN A 32 -7.98 10.80 27.42
N ILE A 33 -7.16 11.12 26.41
CA ILE A 33 -6.14 12.20 26.24
C ILE A 33 -5.12 12.34 27.40
N CYS A 34 -3.87 12.03 27.03
CA CYS A 34 -2.57 12.53 27.51
C CYS A 34 -2.35 12.71 29.02
N THR A 35 -1.28 12.09 29.53
CA THR A 35 0.02 12.75 29.77
C THR A 35 0.87 11.86 30.66
N THR A 36 2.11 11.55 30.23
CA THR A 36 3.27 11.62 31.13
C THR A 36 4.54 11.82 30.31
N GLN A 37 5.26 12.90 30.60
CA GLN A 37 6.64 13.15 30.16
C GLN A 37 7.56 12.04 30.69
N VAL A 38 8.44 11.48 29.85
CA VAL A 38 9.73 10.95 30.32
C VAL A 38 10.84 11.34 29.35
N ARG A 39 11.93 11.82 29.94
CA ARG A 39 13.10 12.44 29.34
C ARG A 39 13.93 11.48 28.48
N CYS A 40 14.49 12.03 27.41
CA CYS A 40 15.64 11.51 26.68
C CYS A 40 16.89 11.34 27.56
N SER A 41 17.61 10.24 27.35
CA SER A 41 19.08 10.23 27.46
C SER A 41 19.71 9.07 26.66
N ARG A 42 20.56 9.45 25.69
CA ARG A 42 21.83 8.84 25.19
C ARG A 42 21.87 7.33 24.87
N ILE A 43 22.10 6.90 23.62
CA ILE A 43 23.29 7.01 22.73
C ILE A 43 24.39 5.95 23.03
N LEU A 44 24.71 5.22 21.93
CA LEU A 44 25.82 4.29 21.64
C LEU A 44 25.65 2.84 22.18
N SER A 45 25.93 1.78 21.42
CA SER A 45 27.05 1.65 20.47
C SER A 45 26.95 0.42 19.55
N GLN A 46 27.58 0.53 18.37
CA GLN A 46 28.29 -0.51 17.60
C GLN A 46 27.52 -1.44 16.64
N TRP A 47 27.63 -1.09 15.34
CA TRP A 47 27.66 -2.03 14.21
C TRP A 47 28.80 -3.05 14.36
N PRO A 48 28.59 -4.29 13.91
CA PRO A 48 29.25 -4.68 12.67
C PRO A 48 28.37 -5.46 11.69
N ASN A 49 28.72 -5.30 10.41
CA ASN A 49 28.28 -6.02 9.22
C ASN A 49 27.92 -7.50 9.45
N ASN A 50 26.66 -7.84 9.15
CA ASN A 50 26.26 -9.07 8.45
C ASN A 50 24.73 -9.10 8.37
N HIS A 51 24.15 -8.62 7.26
CA HIS A 51 22.75 -8.96 6.98
C HIS A 51 22.69 -10.27 6.17
N PRO A 52 21.93 -11.27 6.65
CA PRO A 52 21.72 -12.52 5.95
C PRO A 52 20.90 -12.25 4.69
N ARG A 53 21.23 -12.99 3.61
CA ARG A 53 20.52 -12.96 2.34
C ARG A 53 19.05 -13.33 2.61
N HIS A 54 18.16 -12.34 2.59
CA HIS A 54 16.71 -12.57 2.58
C HIS A 54 16.34 -13.38 1.32
N ARG A 55 15.31 -14.23 1.41
CA ARG A 55 14.78 -14.99 0.27
C ARG A 55 14.69 -14.06 -0.93
N GLY A 56 15.26 -14.52 -2.05
CA GLY A 56 15.61 -13.69 -3.19
C GLY A 56 14.63 -12.57 -3.45
N CYS A 57 15.10 -11.34 -3.28
CA CYS A 57 14.64 -10.23 -4.09
C CYS A 57 14.59 -10.79 -5.51
N VAL A 58 13.40 -10.82 -6.08
CA VAL A 58 13.19 -11.08 -7.50
C VAL A 58 14.20 -10.16 -8.19
N SER A 59 15.30 -10.75 -8.69
CA SER A 59 16.53 -10.01 -9.02
C SER A 59 16.20 -8.81 -9.89
N GLU A 60 17.00 -7.73 -9.85
CA GLU A 60 16.87 -6.58 -10.77
C GLU A 60 16.53 -6.99 -12.22
N ASN A 61 17.02 -8.16 -12.67
CA ASN A 61 16.74 -8.77 -13.97
C ASN A 61 15.28 -9.21 -14.25
N PHE A 62 14.44 -9.52 -13.26
CA PHE A 62 13.05 -9.96 -13.51
C PHE A 62 12.13 -8.77 -13.79
N TYR A 63 12.43 -7.60 -13.22
CA TYR A 63 11.71 -6.36 -13.50
C TYR A 63 12.14 -5.74 -14.84
N GLN A 64 13.41 -5.90 -15.21
CA GLN A 64 13.97 -5.41 -16.47
C GLN A 64 13.38 -6.09 -17.72
N LEU A 65 12.81 -7.30 -17.59
CA LEU A 65 12.19 -7.99 -18.71
C LEU A 65 10.80 -7.47 -19.11
N PHE A 66 10.08 -6.76 -18.23
CA PHE A 66 8.66 -6.42 -18.48
C PHE A 66 8.27 -4.95 -18.28
N ILE A 67 9.05 -4.15 -17.55
CA ILE A 67 8.66 -2.78 -17.22
C ILE A 67 9.54 -1.79 -17.99
N SER A 68 8.91 -1.01 -18.88
CA SER A 68 9.57 -0.10 -19.79
C SER A 68 9.61 1.34 -19.26
N VAL A 69 10.79 1.97 -19.34
CA VAL A 69 11.08 3.42 -19.36
C VAL A 69 10.83 4.27 -18.10
N THR A 70 11.36 3.91 -16.93
CA THR A 70 11.72 4.93 -15.90
C THR A 70 12.88 4.44 -15.03
N SER A 71 13.74 5.36 -14.57
CA SER A 71 14.87 5.00 -13.70
C SER A 71 14.39 4.59 -12.31
N LEU A 72 14.96 3.51 -11.76
CA LEU A 72 14.66 3.00 -10.42
C LEU A 72 15.37 3.83 -9.34
N PRO A 73 14.66 4.26 -8.27
CA PRO A 73 15.28 4.80 -7.07
C PRO A 73 16.08 3.74 -6.30
N ALA A 74 16.91 4.18 -5.35
CA ALA A 74 17.82 3.32 -4.61
C ALA A 74 17.14 2.19 -3.80
N ARG A 75 15.90 2.41 -3.31
CA ARG A 75 15.19 1.42 -2.48
C ARG A 75 14.01 0.74 -3.18
N SER A 76 13.54 1.31 -4.30
CA SER A 76 12.28 0.98 -4.99
C SER A 76 11.12 0.79 -3.99
N THR A 77 10.78 1.85 -3.24
CA THR A 77 9.66 1.85 -2.28
C THR A 77 9.05 3.25 -2.08
N LEU A 78 7.84 3.33 -1.51
CA LEU A 78 7.13 4.57 -1.18
C LEU A 78 8.00 5.59 -0.41
N THR A 79 8.88 5.15 0.49
CA THR A 79 9.75 6.02 1.29
C THR A 79 10.89 6.67 0.49
N ASP A 80 11.03 6.36 -0.80
CA ASP A 80 11.89 7.14 -1.70
C ASP A 80 11.33 8.54 -1.98
N VAL A 81 10.03 8.77 -1.77
CA VAL A 81 9.44 10.11 -1.81
C VAL A 81 9.94 10.90 -0.58
N PRO A 82 10.66 12.01 -0.77
CA PRO A 82 11.26 12.74 0.35
C PRO A 82 10.26 13.13 1.44
N GLY A 83 10.62 12.83 2.69
CA GLY A 83 9.82 13.13 3.87
C GLY A 83 8.77 12.07 4.23
N VAL A 84 8.44 11.14 3.33
CA VAL A 84 7.48 10.07 3.61
C VAL A 84 8.14 9.01 4.50
N LYS A 85 7.44 8.60 5.56
CA LYS A 85 7.88 7.54 6.47
C LYS A 85 6.81 6.46 6.62
N VAL A 86 7.24 5.22 6.77
CA VAL A 86 6.35 4.07 6.89
C VAL A 86 6.79 3.16 8.04
N ASN A 87 5.81 2.56 8.71
CA ASN A 87 5.99 1.42 9.58
C ASN A 87 4.99 0.32 9.24
N THR A 88 5.42 -0.94 9.32
CA THR A 88 4.53 -2.10 9.35
C THR A 88 4.72 -2.79 10.69
N GLN A 89 3.61 -3.04 11.39
CA GLN A 89 3.60 -3.75 12.66
C GLN A 89 2.59 -4.88 12.61
N GLU A 90 3.08 -6.11 12.73
CA GLU A 90 2.29 -7.32 12.79
C GLU A 90 1.70 -7.51 14.20
N VAL A 91 0.53 -8.13 14.27
CA VAL A 91 -0.17 -8.50 15.50
C VAL A 91 -0.57 -9.96 15.37
N HIS A 92 0.02 -10.79 16.23
CA HIS A 92 -0.23 -12.22 16.32
C HIS A 92 -0.90 -12.56 17.65
N GLY A 93 -1.79 -13.55 17.64
CA GLY A 93 -2.37 -14.14 18.85
C GLY A 93 -1.57 -15.37 19.30
N ASP A 94 -1.65 -15.69 20.59
CA ASP A 94 -0.89 -16.78 21.21
C ASP A 94 -1.17 -18.16 20.59
N ASP A 95 -2.39 -18.36 20.07
CA ASP A 95 -2.84 -19.60 19.43
C ASP A 95 -2.66 -19.61 17.90
N GLY A 96 -2.06 -18.57 17.32
CA GLY A 96 -1.88 -18.41 15.88
C GLY A 96 -3.17 -18.14 15.10
N ALA A 97 -4.33 -17.97 15.76
CA ALA A 97 -5.58 -17.64 15.09
C ALA A 97 -5.61 -16.21 14.57
N ILE A 98 -5.02 -15.27 15.33
CA ILE A 98 -4.94 -13.87 14.98
C ILE A 98 -3.69 -13.63 14.15
N ASN A 99 -3.88 -13.16 12.91
CA ASN A 99 -2.81 -12.72 12.01
C ASN A 99 -3.27 -11.43 11.32
N THR A 100 -2.94 -10.30 11.93
CA THR A 100 -3.33 -8.97 11.45
C THR A 100 -2.22 -7.97 11.76
N GLY A 101 -2.48 -6.67 11.64
CA GLY A 101 -1.52 -5.65 12.04
C GLY A 101 -1.95 -4.27 11.57
N VAL A 102 -1.01 -3.33 11.64
CA VAL A 102 -1.18 -1.97 11.14
C VAL A 102 -0.01 -1.58 10.26
N THR A 103 -0.31 -0.84 9.19
CA THR A 103 0.70 -0.14 8.39
C THR A 103 0.45 1.35 8.55
N CYS A 104 1.39 2.08 9.12
CA CYS A 104 1.28 3.52 9.36
C CYS A 104 2.17 4.27 8.37
N ILE A 105 1.62 5.31 7.75
CA ILE A 105 2.31 6.17 6.77
C ILE A 105 2.23 7.62 7.27
N LEU A 106 3.38 8.23 7.52
CA LEU A 106 3.50 9.66 7.75
C LEU A 106 3.77 10.35 6.41
N PRO A 107 2.90 11.26 5.95
CA PRO A 107 3.09 11.91 4.66
C PRO A 107 4.25 12.92 4.68
N ARG A 108 4.60 13.42 5.87
CA ARG A 108 5.78 14.25 6.17
C ARG A 108 6.03 14.29 7.69
N ASP A 109 7.19 14.77 8.11
CA ASP A 109 7.57 14.85 9.54
C ASP A 109 6.70 15.82 10.35
N ASN A 110 6.43 16.99 9.78
CA ASN A 110 5.62 18.05 10.38
C ASN A 110 4.15 18.00 9.91
N TRP A 111 3.59 16.81 9.65
CA TRP A 111 2.25 16.63 9.07
C TRP A 111 1.13 17.32 9.86
N SER A 112 1.36 17.58 11.16
CA SER A 112 0.40 18.27 12.02
C SER A 112 0.43 19.80 11.87
N GLU A 113 1.46 20.35 11.23
CA GLU A 113 1.70 21.78 11.03
C GLU A 113 1.56 22.17 9.55
N GLU A 114 1.99 21.28 8.65
CA GLU A 114 1.88 21.45 7.20
C GLU A 114 1.15 20.26 6.59
N PHE A 115 0.15 20.55 5.77
CA PHE A 115 -0.68 19.57 5.11
C PHE A 115 -0.17 19.26 3.70
N CYS A 116 -0.49 18.06 3.23
CA CYS A 116 -0.28 17.67 1.84
C CYS A 116 -1.56 17.88 1.05
N TYR A 117 -1.46 18.23 -0.23
CA TYR A 117 -2.58 18.00 -1.13
C TYR A 117 -2.78 16.50 -1.33
N ALA A 118 -4.03 16.08 -1.49
CA ALA A 118 -4.42 14.69 -1.72
C ALA A 118 -5.68 14.59 -2.57
N GLY A 119 -5.86 13.43 -3.20
CA GLY A 119 -7.02 13.10 -4.02
C GLY A 119 -7.33 11.61 -3.93
N PRO A 120 -8.52 11.22 -3.43
CA PRO A 120 -8.94 9.82 -3.42
C PRO A 120 -9.60 9.44 -4.75
N PHE A 121 -9.60 8.16 -5.06
CA PHE A 121 -10.39 7.58 -6.13
C PHE A 121 -10.89 6.19 -5.71
N SER A 122 -12.16 5.91 -5.96
CA SER A 122 -12.74 4.58 -5.73
C SER A 122 -13.02 3.93 -7.06
N PHE A 123 -12.35 2.81 -7.33
CA PHE A 123 -12.68 1.96 -8.48
C PHE A 123 -13.86 1.05 -8.16
N ASN A 124 -13.90 0.51 -6.94
CA ASN A 124 -15.05 -0.17 -6.37
C ASN A 124 -15.14 0.11 -4.86
N SER A 125 -16.24 0.71 -4.41
CA SER A 125 -16.39 1.22 -3.04
C SER A 125 -16.85 0.16 -2.01
N ALA A 126 -16.67 -1.13 -2.26
CA ALA A 126 -17.03 -2.18 -1.30
C ALA A 126 -16.01 -2.29 -0.13
N GLY A 127 -15.53 -1.17 0.40
CA GLY A 127 -14.55 -1.05 1.48
C GLY A 127 -14.74 0.26 2.28
N GLU A 128 -13.79 0.59 3.14
CA GLU A 128 -13.88 1.76 4.04
C GLU A 128 -12.62 2.64 3.95
N LEU A 129 -12.85 3.96 3.89
CA LEU A 129 -11.83 5.00 3.90
C LEU A 129 -12.37 6.17 4.72
N THR A 130 -11.97 6.23 6.00
CA THR A 130 -12.34 7.38 6.83
C THR A 130 -11.63 8.63 6.33
N GLY A 131 -12.23 9.80 6.53
CA GLY A 131 -11.66 11.08 6.10
C GLY A 131 -11.77 11.38 4.59
N ALA A 132 -12.28 10.45 3.76
CA ALA A 132 -12.48 10.68 2.32
C ALA A 132 -13.23 11.98 2.01
N ASN A 133 -14.28 12.29 2.78
CA ASN A 133 -15.10 13.48 2.57
C ASN A 133 -14.31 14.78 2.80
N VAL A 134 -13.43 14.80 3.81
CA VAL A 134 -12.57 15.98 4.06
C VAL A 134 -11.59 16.16 2.91
N VAL A 135 -10.98 15.07 2.42
CA VAL A 135 -10.06 15.15 1.28
C VAL A 135 -10.79 15.53 -0.01
N ASN A 136 -12.01 15.04 -0.24
CA ASN A 136 -12.81 15.41 -1.41
C ASN A 136 -13.23 16.88 -1.41
N GLU A 137 -13.57 17.40 -0.23
CA GLU A 137 -14.02 18.79 -0.07
C GLU A 137 -12.84 19.78 -0.14
N THR A 138 -11.77 19.48 0.59
CA THR A 138 -10.67 20.43 0.80
C THR A 138 -9.45 20.16 -0.09
N GLY A 139 -9.32 18.94 -0.60
CA GLY A 139 -8.11 18.45 -1.25
C GLY A 139 -6.94 18.24 -0.29
N LEU A 140 -7.15 18.25 1.04
CA LEU A 140 -6.07 18.22 2.03
C LEU A 140 -6.00 16.89 2.80
N LEU A 141 -4.79 16.32 2.87
CA LEU A 141 -4.44 15.27 3.80
C LEU A 141 -3.85 15.89 5.07
N ILE A 142 -4.62 15.81 6.15
CA ILE A 142 -4.36 16.49 7.43
C ILE A 142 -3.90 15.55 8.56
N SER A 143 -3.68 14.27 8.24
CA SER A 143 -3.30 13.24 9.22
C SER A 143 -2.37 12.20 8.58
N PRO A 144 -1.76 11.34 9.40
CA PRO A 144 -1.20 10.07 8.93
C PRO A 144 -2.26 9.20 8.27
N ILE A 145 -1.79 8.25 7.46
CA ILE A 145 -2.62 7.21 6.85
C ILE A 145 -2.32 5.90 7.58
N VAL A 146 -3.36 5.19 8.02
CA VAL A 146 -3.22 3.89 8.67
C VAL A 146 -3.98 2.84 7.89
N LEU A 147 -3.32 1.74 7.51
CA LEU A 147 -3.93 0.58 6.87
C LEU A 147 -4.05 -0.54 7.90
N THR A 148 -5.21 -1.18 7.95
CA THR A 148 -5.49 -2.32 8.85
C THR A 148 -6.52 -3.26 8.22
N GLY A 149 -6.75 -4.40 8.88
CA GLY A 149 -7.90 -5.26 8.58
C GLY A 149 -9.20 -4.74 9.19
N THR A 150 -10.35 -5.18 8.67
CA THR A 150 -11.69 -4.69 9.09
C THR A 150 -12.08 -5.02 10.52
N LEU A 151 -11.41 -5.98 11.17
CA LEU A 151 -11.82 -6.44 12.50
C LEU A 151 -11.18 -5.60 13.60
N GLU A 152 -11.93 -5.39 14.68
CA GLU A 152 -11.55 -4.63 15.89
C GLU A 152 -10.52 -5.38 16.78
N ILE A 153 -9.48 -5.95 16.18
CA ILE A 153 -8.37 -6.60 16.90
C ILE A 153 -7.23 -5.60 17.14
N VAL A 154 -7.08 -4.63 16.23
CA VAL A 154 -6.08 -3.58 16.36
C VAL A 154 -6.50 -2.60 17.45
N LYS A 155 -5.61 -2.39 18.42
CA LYS A 155 -5.79 -1.46 19.52
C LYS A 155 -5.09 -0.12 19.23
N PRO A 156 -5.49 0.98 19.89
CA PRO A 156 -4.84 2.28 19.73
C PRO A 156 -3.32 2.25 19.96
N GLU A 157 -2.83 1.42 20.87
CA GLU A 157 -1.40 1.31 21.19
C GLU A 157 -0.59 0.79 20.01
N HIS A 158 -1.16 -0.11 19.18
CA HIS A 158 -0.52 -0.58 17.96
C HIS A 158 -0.40 0.56 16.95
N VAL A 159 -1.42 1.42 16.84
CA VAL A 159 -1.39 2.58 15.93
C VAL A 159 -0.35 3.60 16.41
N VAL A 160 -0.33 3.93 17.71
CA VAL A 160 0.65 4.85 18.29
C VAL A 160 2.07 4.33 18.07
N ALA A 161 2.34 3.06 18.41
CA ALA A 161 3.64 2.44 18.19
C ALA A 161 4.03 2.43 16.69
N GLY A 162 3.08 2.15 15.80
CA GLY A 162 3.32 2.20 14.35
C GLY A 162 3.71 3.61 13.87
N LEU A 163 3.05 4.65 14.38
CA LEU A 163 3.38 6.04 14.05
C LEU A 163 4.75 6.46 14.60
N GLU A 164 5.08 6.07 15.83
CA GLU A 164 6.37 6.38 16.47
C GLU A 164 7.54 5.67 15.79
N ASN A 165 7.32 4.46 15.28
CA ASN A 165 8.34 3.65 14.60
C ASN A 165 8.37 3.85 13.07
N ALA A 166 7.63 4.82 12.53
CA ALA A 166 7.67 5.14 11.10
C ALA A 166 9.05 5.70 10.72
N SER A 167 9.64 5.15 9.67
CA SER A 167 10.98 5.54 9.20
C SER A 167 11.03 5.68 7.67
N ALA A 168 12.11 6.29 7.17
CA ALA A 168 12.37 6.42 5.74
C ALA A 168 13.10 5.19 5.15
N GLU A 169 13.21 4.10 5.93
CA GLU A 169 13.82 2.86 5.47
C GLU A 169 12.95 2.16 4.43
N ARG A 170 13.52 1.13 3.78
CA ARG A 170 12.76 0.30 2.85
C ARG A 170 11.58 -0.35 3.57
N VAL A 171 10.38 -0.24 2.99
CA VAL A 171 9.17 -0.83 3.57
C VAL A 171 9.31 -2.36 3.61
N LYS A 172 8.90 -2.98 4.72
CA LYS A 172 8.83 -4.45 4.81
C LYS A 172 7.58 -4.95 4.09
N GLU A 173 7.72 -6.00 3.31
CA GLU A 173 6.69 -6.47 2.36
C GLU A 173 6.29 -7.92 2.63
N GLY A 174 5.22 -8.37 1.97
CA GLY A 174 4.62 -9.68 2.18
C GLY A 174 3.70 -9.68 3.38
N ASN A 175 3.96 -10.56 4.35
CA ASN A 175 3.09 -10.80 5.51
C ASN A 175 3.28 -9.76 6.63
N THR A 176 3.20 -8.47 6.29
CA THR A 176 3.59 -7.40 7.22
C THR A 176 2.49 -6.38 7.44
N GLY A 177 2.46 -5.78 8.65
CA GLY A 177 1.54 -4.70 9.00
C GLY A 177 0.07 -5.05 8.80
N GLY A 178 -0.71 -4.14 8.21
CA GLY A 178 -2.10 -4.43 7.86
C GLY A 178 -2.26 -5.55 6.83
N GLY A 179 -1.21 -5.86 6.08
CA GLY A 179 -1.15 -6.95 5.10
C GLY A 179 -0.96 -8.36 5.69
N THR A 180 -0.68 -8.48 6.99
CA THR A 180 -0.26 -9.73 7.65
C THR A 180 -1.15 -10.93 7.31
N GLY A 181 -2.47 -10.79 7.42
CA GLY A 181 -3.44 -11.86 7.15
C GLY A 181 -4.01 -11.91 5.73
N MET A 182 -3.50 -11.09 4.80
CA MET A 182 -4.14 -10.88 3.50
C MET A 182 -3.74 -11.92 2.44
N ILE A 183 -4.64 -12.12 1.46
CA ILE A 183 -4.54 -13.13 0.40
C ILE A 183 -4.84 -12.47 -0.94
N CYS A 184 -3.95 -12.55 -1.93
CA CYS A 184 -4.16 -11.97 -3.26
C CYS A 184 -4.04 -13.05 -4.34
N HIS A 185 -4.95 -13.06 -5.31
CA HIS A 185 -5.03 -14.09 -6.35
C HIS A 185 -5.00 -15.52 -5.80
N ARG A 186 -5.57 -15.73 -4.61
CA ARG A 186 -5.57 -17.00 -3.86
C ARG A 186 -4.19 -17.52 -3.43
N PHE A 187 -3.16 -16.67 -3.48
CA PHE A 187 -1.88 -16.88 -2.83
C PHE A 187 -1.76 -15.98 -1.61
N LYS A 188 -0.85 -16.31 -0.71
CA LYS A 188 -0.49 -15.39 0.37
C LYS A 188 0.14 -14.15 -0.25
N ALA A 189 -0.26 -12.99 0.27
CA ALA A 189 0.23 -11.69 -0.15
C ALA A 189 0.27 -10.75 1.07
N GLY A 190 0.14 -9.44 0.87
CA GLY A 190 -0.07 -8.50 1.95
C GLY A 190 0.36 -7.10 1.57
N THR A 191 1.40 -6.60 2.23
CA THR A 191 1.95 -5.27 1.94
C THR A 191 2.96 -5.36 0.82
N GLY A 192 2.90 -4.46 -0.15
CA GLY A 192 3.95 -4.30 -1.16
C GLY A 192 4.18 -2.84 -1.46
N SER A 193 5.37 -2.51 -1.97
CA SER A 193 5.75 -1.14 -2.24
C SER A 193 6.74 -1.05 -3.39
N SER A 194 6.69 0.04 -4.15
CA SER A 194 7.63 0.32 -5.23
C SER A 194 7.72 1.83 -5.47
N SER A 195 8.67 2.27 -6.30
CA SER A 195 8.77 3.66 -6.70
C SER A 195 9.48 3.83 -8.05
N ARG A 196 9.33 5.01 -8.65
CA ARG A 196 9.98 5.45 -9.90
C ARG A 196 10.41 6.90 -9.80
N VAL A 197 11.51 7.23 -10.50
CA VAL A 197 11.86 8.63 -10.77
C VAL A 197 11.40 9.00 -12.18
N VAL A 198 10.63 10.07 -12.27
CA VAL A 198 10.17 10.71 -13.49
C VAL A 198 11.03 11.95 -13.76
N PRO A 199 11.67 12.07 -14.93
CA PRO A 199 12.45 13.26 -15.28
C PRO A 199 11.61 14.54 -15.25
N ARG A 200 12.21 15.65 -14.82
CA ARG A 200 11.57 16.97 -14.89
C ARG A 200 11.58 17.48 -16.34
N GLY A 201 10.48 18.10 -16.74
CA GLY A 201 10.35 18.75 -18.05
C GLY A 201 10.84 20.21 -18.08
N ASP A 202 11.28 20.77 -16.95
CA ASP A 202 11.64 22.20 -16.84
C ASP A 202 13.08 22.52 -17.27
N GLY A 203 13.85 21.51 -17.70
CA GLY A 203 15.18 21.69 -18.28
C GLY A 203 16.24 22.23 -17.31
N LYS A 204 15.95 22.30 -16.00
CA LYS A 204 16.88 22.85 -15.00
C LYS A 204 18.04 21.86 -14.77
N PRO A 205 19.29 22.23 -15.12
CA PRO A 205 20.44 21.33 -14.94
C PRO A 205 20.66 21.01 -13.46
N GLY A 206 20.94 19.75 -13.15
CA GLY A 206 21.31 19.30 -11.80
C GLY A 206 20.14 19.14 -10.81
N VAL A 207 18.90 19.35 -11.22
CA VAL A 207 17.72 19.08 -10.38
C VAL A 207 17.30 17.63 -10.55
N LYS A 208 17.12 16.92 -9.42
CA LYS A 208 16.62 15.53 -9.43
C LYS A 208 15.21 15.46 -10.03
N GLY A 209 14.90 14.36 -10.71
CA GLY A 209 13.56 14.03 -11.17
C GLY A 209 12.54 14.00 -10.02
N TYR A 210 11.25 14.01 -10.35
CA TYR A 210 10.20 13.76 -9.37
C TYR A 210 10.12 12.27 -9.05
N THR A 211 9.90 11.94 -7.79
CA THR A 211 9.66 10.57 -7.36
C THR A 211 8.16 10.32 -7.23
N ILE A 212 7.69 9.19 -7.72
CA ILE A 212 6.37 8.64 -7.41
C ILE A 212 6.54 7.26 -6.81
N GLY A 213 5.83 6.99 -5.71
CA GLY A 213 5.87 5.72 -5.01
C GLY A 213 4.47 5.18 -4.76
N ALA A 214 4.37 3.85 -4.67
CA ALA A 214 3.17 3.14 -4.27
C ALA A 214 3.43 2.30 -3.01
N LEU A 215 2.43 2.21 -2.14
CA LEU A 215 2.29 1.17 -1.14
C LEU A 215 0.89 0.57 -1.29
N VAL A 216 0.83 -0.75 -1.37
CA VAL A 216 -0.41 -1.50 -1.54
C VAL A 216 -0.64 -2.44 -0.38
N GLN A 217 -1.91 -2.63 -0.01
CA GLN A 217 -2.37 -3.74 0.83
C GLN A 217 -3.27 -4.63 -0.02
N THR A 218 -2.73 -5.74 -0.52
CA THR A 218 -3.39 -6.61 -1.50
C THR A 218 -4.15 -7.74 -0.82
N ASN A 219 -5.45 -7.85 -1.08
CA ASN A 219 -6.30 -8.93 -0.58
C ASN A 219 -7.31 -9.43 -1.63
N TYR A 220 -7.18 -9.04 -2.89
CA TYR A 220 -8.18 -9.22 -3.94
C TYR A 220 -7.84 -10.34 -4.93
N GLY A 221 -8.80 -10.69 -5.78
CA GLY A 221 -8.53 -11.36 -7.05
C GLY A 221 -8.59 -12.88 -7.01
N LYS A 222 -8.91 -13.48 -8.15
CA LYS A 222 -8.95 -14.94 -8.32
C LYS A 222 -7.63 -15.42 -8.92
N MET A 223 -7.29 -16.67 -8.62
CA MET A 223 -6.06 -17.29 -9.12
C MET A 223 -5.96 -17.21 -10.65
N LYS A 224 -7.02 -17.59 -11.37
CA LYS A 224 -7.04 -17.62 -12.85
C LYS A 224 -6.79 -16.26 -13.53
N ASP A 225 -6.95 -15.16 -12.79
CA ASP A 225 -6.83 -13.82 -13.33
C ASP A 225 -5.41 -13.26 -13.16
N LEU A 226 -4.58 -13.86 -12.30
CA LEU A 226 -3.21 -13.44 -12.06
C LEU A 226 -2.38 -13.42 -13.35
N ARG A 227 -1.83 -12.25 -13.64
CA ARG A 227 -0.90 -12.00 -14.74
C ARG A 227 0.39 -11.40 -14.23
N ILE A 228 1.51 -11.79 -14.82
CA ILE A 228 2.82 -11.17 -14.59
C ILE A 228 3.42 -10.87 -15.96
N GLY A 229 3.70 -9.59 -16.26
CA GLY A 229 4.22 -9.20 -17.57
C GLY A 229 3.31 -9.59 -18.73
N GLY A 230 1.98 -9.59 -18.50
CA GLY A 230 0.98 -10.07 -19.47
C GLY A 230 0.81 -11.60 -19.55
N VAL A 231 1.77 -12.38 -19.06
CA VAL A 231 1.72 -13.86 -19.04
C VAL A 231 0.62 -14.34 -18.07
N PRO A 232 -0.27 -15.29 -18.46
CA PRO A 232 -1.38 -15.75 -17.63
C PRO A 232 -0.94 -16.77 -16.56
N ILE A 233 -0.02 -16.36 -15.68
CA ILE A 233 0.60 -17.18 -14.62
C ILE A 233 -0.45 -17.96 -13.82
N GLY A 234 -1.52 -17.27 -13.44
CA GLY A 234 -2.61 -17.85 -12.64
C GLY A 234 -3.25 -19.09 -13.25
N ARG A 235 -3.49 -19.08 -14.56
CA ARG A 235 -4.10 -20.21 -15.28
C ARG A 235 -3.15 -21.39 -15.39
N ILE A 236 -1.88 -21.12 -15.63
CA ILE A 236 -0.84 -22.14 -15.75
C ILE A 236 -0.63 -22.83 -14.40
N LEU A 237 -0.53 -22.05 -13.31
CA LEU A 237 -0.42 -22.60 -11.96
C LEU A 237 -1.68 -23.37 -11.52
N ALA A 238 -2.87 -22.93 -11.91
CA ALA A 238 -4.10 -23.67 -11.64
C ALA A 238 -4.12 -25.02 -12.37
N ALA A 239 -3.66 -25.07 -13.63
CA ALA A 239 -3.54 -26.31 -14.38
C ALA A 239 -2.47 -27.26 -13.80
N ASP A 240 -1.37 -26.71 -13.26
CA ASP A 240 -0.37 -27.51 -12.55
C ASP A 240 -0.94 -28.06 -11.23
N ALA A 241 -1.68 -27.26 -10.47
CA ALA A 241 -2.31 -27.71 -9.23
C ALA A 241 -3.40 -28.76 -9.45
N ALA A 242 -4.10 -28.74 -10.59
CA ALA A 242 -5.12 -29.74 -10.92
C ALA A 242 -4.55 -31.16 -11.13
N LYS A 243 -3.22 -31.31 -11.26
CA LYS A 243 -2.54 -32.61 -11.37
C LYS A 243 -2.27 -33.26 -10.02
N ASP A 244 -2.45 -32.52 -8.92
CA ASP A 244 -2.25 -32.97 -7.55
C ASP A 244 -3.58 -32.86 -6.79
N GLU A 245 -4.17 -33.99 -6.42
CA GLU A 245 -5.50 -34.02 -5.78
C GLU A 245 -5.54 -33.29 -4.43
N ALA A 246 -4.45 -33.31 -3.64
CA ALA A 246 -4.40 -32.59 -2.37
C ALA A 246 -4.37 -31.07 -2.60
N ARG A 247 -3.59 -30.62 -3.58
CA ARG A 247 -3.49 -29.19 -3.91
C ARG A 247 -4.77 -28.67 -4.57
N LYS A 248 -5.39 -29.48 -5.44
CA LYS A 248 -6.69 -29.20 -6.04
C LYS A 248 -7.77 -29.04 -4.97
N ALA A 249 -7.89 -29.98 -4.04
CA ALA A 249 -8.85 -29.90 -2.94
C ALA A 249 -8.63 -28.64 -2.10
N ALA A 250 -7.39 -28.30 -1.75
CA ALA A 250 -7.08 -27.09 -0.99
C ALA A 250 -7.49 -25.79 -1.71
N LEU A 251 -7.27 -25.72 -3.03
CA LEU A 251 -7.67 -24.56 -3.85
C LEU A 251 -9.19 -24.44 -4.00
N GLU A 252 -9.90 -25.57 -4.12
CA GLU A 252 -11.36 -25.60 -4.16
C GLU A 252 -11.97 -25.15 -2.83
N ASP A 253 -11.43 -25.61 -1.70
CA ASP A 253 -11.83 -25.18 -0.36
C ASP A 253 -11.64 -23.66 -0.19
N LEU A 254 -10.47 -23.14 -0.58
CA LEU A 254 -10.18 -21.70 -0.54
C LEU A 254 -11.11 -20.91 -1.47
N ALA A 255 -11.41 -21.45 -2.66
CA ALA A 255 -12.33 -20.84 -3.61
C ALA A 255 -13.73 -20.72 -3.02
N ARG A 256 -14.26 -21.78 -2.40
CA ARG A 256 -15.59 -21.76 -1.78
C ARG A 256 -15.72 -20.70 -0.68
N GLU A 257 -14.66 -20.48 0.10
CA GLU A 257 -14.65 -19.44 1.13
C GLU A 257 -14.54 -18.02 0.54
N LYS A 258 -13.62 -17.80 -0.42
CA LYS A 258 -13.40 -16.47 -1.03
C LYS A 258 -14.48 -16.07 -2.04
N ASP A 259 -15.19 -17.01 -2.67
CA ASP A 259 -16.29 -16.69 -3.59
C ASP A 259 -17.54 -16.17 -2.84
N ARG A 260 -17.65 -16.39 -1.52
CA ARG A 260 -18.71 -15.79 -0.68
C ARG A 260 -18.47 -14.30 -0.37
N LYS A 261 -17.20 -13.89 -0.27
CA LYS A 261 -16.75 -12.52 0.00
C LYS A 261 -15.40 -12.31 -0.67
N ASP A 262 -15.37 -11.63 -1.82
CA ASP A 262 -14.11 -11.20 -2.41
C ASP A 262 -13.38 -10.23 -1.46
N GLY A 263 -12.14 -9.93 -1.76
CA GLY A 263 -11.28 -9.15 -0.88
C GLY A 263 -11.31 -7.65 -1.11
N SER A 264 -10.14 -7.06 -1.26
CA SER A 264 -9.95 -5.61 -1.41
C SER A 264 -8.53 -5.32 -1.83
N ILE A 265 -8.30 -4.15 -2.39
CA ILE A 265 -6.98 -3.56 -2.46
C ILE A 265 -7.06 -2.10 -2.04
N ILE A 266 -6.15 -1.72 -1.16
CA ILE A 266 -5.87 -0.31 -0.91
C ILE A 266 -4.56 0.04 -1.61
N VAL A 267 -4.56 1.15 -2.34
CA VAL A 267 -3.35 1.71 -2.98
C VAL A 267 -3.13 3.12 -2.42
N VAL A 268 -1.98 3.34 -1.79
CA VAL A 268 -1.52 4.67 -1.38
C VAL A 268 -0.38 5.09 -2.31
N LEU A 269 -0.56 6.23 -2.98
CA LEU A 269 0.41 6.84 -3.87
C LEU A 269 0.97 8.11 -3.23
N ALA A 270 2.28 8.30 -3.30
CA ALA A 270 2.96 9.51 -2.88
C ALA A 270 3.82 10.06 -4.02
N THR A 271 3.94 11.38 -4.12
CA THR A 271 4.90 12.01 -5.03
C THR A 271 5.41 13.34 -4.48
N ASP A 272 6.63 13.73 -4.84
CA ASP A 272 7.16 15.07 -4.59
C ASP A 272 6.88 16.06 -5.73
N ALA A 273 6.19 15.62 -6.80
CA ALA A 273 5.69 16.52 -7.83
C ALA A 273 4.64 17.47 -7.24
N PRO A 274 4.73 18.80 -7.47
CA PRO A 274 3.76 19.77 -6.97
C PRO A 274 2.44 19.64 -7.74
N LEU A 275 1.54 18.81 -7.22
CA LEU A 275 0.26 18.50 -7.86
C LEU A 275 -0.90 19.13 -7.09
N HIS A 276 -1.85 19.66 -7.86
CA HIS A 276 -3.14 20.11 -7.33
C HIS A 276 -4.03 18.90 -6.96
N PRO A 277 -4.97 19.01 -6.00
CA PRO A 277 -5.88 17.91 -5.62
C PRO A 277 -6.58 17.20 -6.78
N LEU A 278 -7.04 17.94 -7.79
CA LEU A 278 -7.66 17.36 -8.99
C LEU A 278 -6.66 16.54 -9.84
N GLN A 279 -5.39 16.96 -9.90
CA GLN A 279 -4.33 16.17 -10.54
C GLN A 279 -4.03 14.91 -9.74
N LEU A 280 -4.07 14.98 -8.40
CA LEU A 280 -3.90 13.81 -7.53
C LEU A 280 -5.05 12.81 -7.67
N GLN A 281 -6.30 13.26 -7.86
CA GLN A 281 -7.39 12.34 -8.23
C GLN A 281 -7.14 11.66 -9.58
N ARG A 282 -6.54 12.37 -10.56
CA ARG A 282 -6.15 11.78 -11.86
C ARG A 282 -5.03 10.75 -11.69
N ILE A 283 -4.04 11.03 -10.84
CA ILE A 283 -2.99 10.08 -10.44
C ILE A 283 -3.62 8.85 -9.77
N ALA A 284 -4.47 9.01 -8.76
CA ALA A 284 -5.15 7.91 -8.09
C ALA A 284 -5.92 7.00 -9.06
N LYS A 285 -6.57 7.57 -10.09
CA LYS A 285 -7.24 6.79 -11.16
C LYS A 285 -6.29 5.88 -11.95
N ARG A 286 -5.01 6.23 -12.08
CA ARG A 286 -4.02 5.43 -12.83
C ARG A 286 -3.59 4.17 -12.08
N ALA A 287 -3.81 4.10 -10.77
CA ALA A 287 -3.65 2.83 -10.05
C ALA A 287 -4.55 1.72 -10.61
N THR A 288 -5.72 2.06 -11.19
CA THR A 288 -6.56 1.07 -11.89
C THR A 288 -5.81 0.40 -13.05
N VAL A 289 -4.95 1.12 -13.75
CA VAL A 289 -4.18 0.56 -14.88
C VAL A 289 -3.20 -0.49 -14.38
N GLY A 290 -2.40 -0.16 -13.35
CA GLY A 290 -1.49 -1.12 -12.73
C GLY A 290 -2.22 -2.32 -12.14
N LEU A 291 -3.32 -2.09 -11.42
CA LEU A 291 -4.20 -3.14 -10.90
C LEU A 291 -4.72 -4.08 -12.01
N ALA A 292 -5.19 -3.51 -13.12
CA ALA A 292 -5.72 -4.28 -14.25
C ALA A 292 -4.65 -5.12 -14.94
N ARG A 293 -3.41 -4.62 -15.06
CA ARG A 293 -2.28 -5.37 -15.64
C ARG A 293 -1.95 -6.65 -14.85
N VAL A 294 -2.16 -6.63 -13.53
CA VAL A 294 -1.98 -7.82 -12.66
C VAL A 294 -3.20 -8.75 -12.66
N GLY A 295 -4.34 -8.30 -13.21
CA GLY A 295 -5.56 -9.08 -13.33
C GLY A 295 -6.68 -8.68 -12.38
N GLY A 296 -6.63 -7.48 -11.78
CA GLY A 296 -7.73 -6.91 -11.01
C GLY A 296 -8.85 -6.38 -11.91
N ASN A 297 -10.09 -6.79 -11.63
CA ASN A 297 -11.26 -6.44 -12.45
C ASN A 297 -12.32 -5.61 -11.70
N GLY A 298 -12.10 -5.21 -10.45
CA GLY A 298 -13.08 -4.42 -9.69
C GLY A 298 -14.35 -5.19 -9.34
N HIS A 299 -14.21 -6.47 -8.95
CA HIS A 299 -15.37 -7.32 -8.63
C HIS A 299 -16.26 -6.68 -7.55
N ASN A 300 -17.57 -6.93 -7.63
CA ASN A 300 -18.59 -6.26 -6.82
C ASN A 300 -18.33 -6.23 -5.29
N THR A 301 -17.68 -7.25 -4.73
CA THR A 301 -17.40 -7.31 -3.29
C THR A 301 -15.99 -6.85 -2.91
N SER A 302 -15.17 -6.49 -3.90
CA SER A 302 -13.81 -6.00 -3.73
C SER A 302 -13.81 -4.50 -3.43
N GLY A 303 -13.31 -4.12 -2.26
CA GLY A 303 -13.05 -2.71 -1.94
C GLY A 303 -11.75 -2.25 -2.57
N ASP A 304 -11.82 -1.60 -3.73
CA ASP A 304 -10.68 -1.13 -4.51
C ASP A 304 -10.59 0.40 -4.41
N ILE A 305 -9.89 0.86 -3.38
CA ILE A 305 -9.86 2.28 -2.97
C ILE A 305 -8.43 2.80 -3.01
N PHE A 306 -8.22 3.92 -3.69
CA PHE A 306 -6.91 4.51 -3.93
C PHE A 306 -6.83 5.93 -3.36
N LEU A 307 -5.68 6.29 -2.82
CA LEU A 307 -5.40 7.63 -2.28
C LEU A 307 -4.04 8.09 -2.80
N ALA A 308 -4.01 9.23 -3.49
CA ALA A 308 -2.76 9.88 -3.88
C ALA A 308 -2.54 11.16 -3.05
N PHE A 309 -1.31 11.42 -2.62
CA PHE A 309 -0.91 12.68 -1.99
C PHE A 309 0.41 13.21 -2.55
N SER A 310 0.60 14.53 -2.44
CA SER A 310 1.82 15.21 -2.86
C SER A 310 2.53 15.89 -1.70
N THR A 311 3.84 15.70 -1.60
CA THR A 311 4.74 16.44 -0.71
C THR A 311 5.33 17.70 -1.36
N GLY A 312 5.03 17.95 -2.65
CA GLY A 312 5.64 19.04 -3.42
C GLY A 312 5.19 20.44 -3.01
N ASN A 313 3.99 20.59 -2.43
CA ASN A 313 3.55 21.82 -1.79
C ASN A 313 3.41 21.61 -0.27
N SER A 314 3.78 22.63 0.52
CA SER A 314 3.48 22.71 1.95
C SER A 314 2.32 23.64 2.21
N ILE A 315 1.16 23.09 2.57
CA ILE A 315 -0.03 23.88 2.85
C ILE A 315 -0.10 24.19 4.34
N PRO A 316 -0.07 25.46 4.76
CA PRO A 316 -0.15 25.80 6.17
C PRO A 316 -1.42 25.23 6.79
N ASN A 317 -1.27 24.72 8.01
CA ASN A 317 -2.41 24.30 8.80
C ASN A 317 -3.48 25.41 8.90
N MET A 318 -4.76 25.00 8.83
CA MET A 318 -5.90 25.85 9.16
C MET A 318 -5.87 26.18 10.65
N ASP A 319 -5.36 27.36 11.00
CA ASP A 319 -5.47 27.90 12.35
C ASP A 319 -6.94 28.25 12.64
N VAL A 320 -7.65 27.30 13.26
CA VAL A 320 -9.06 27.43 13.64
C VAL A 320 -9.26 28.19 14.96
N LEU A 321 -8.17 28.47 15.71
CA LEU A 321 -8.22 29.15 17.01
C LEU A 321 -7.77 30.62 16.93
N GLY A 322 -7.01 30.98 15.89
CA GLY A 322 -6.58 32.35 15.62
C GLY A 322 -7.73 33.28 15.17
N PRO A 323 -7.47 34.61 15.13
CA PRO A 323 -8.46 35.57 14.67
C PRO A 323 -8.85 35.29 13.22
N ARG A 324 -10.16 35.32 12.92
CA ARG A 324 -10.66 35.16 11.55
C ARG A 324 -10.09 36.27 10.65
N LYS A 325 -9.21 35.89 9.73
CA LYS A 325 -8.72 36.77 8.67
C LYS A 325 -9.67 36.73 7.47
N GLY A 326 -9.70 37.80 6.69
CA GLY A 326 -10.38 37.78 5.38
C GLY A 326 -9.65 36.84 4.38
N PRO A 327 -10.26 36.58 3.21
CA PRO A 327 -9.64 35.78 2.16
C PRO A 327 -8.22 36.27 1.85
N THR A 328 -7.25 35.37 1.92
CA THR A 328 -5.83 35.67 1.72
C THR A 328 -5.28 34.75 0.63
N PRO A 329 -4.57 35.27 -0.38
CA PRO A 329 -4.00 34.42 -1.43
C PRO A 329 -2.90 33.52 -0.87
N LEU A 330 -2.86 32.27 -1.36
CA LEU A 330 -1.78 31.33 -1.13
C LEU A 330 -1.13 30.99 -2.47
N ALA A 331 0.17 31.23 -2.59
CA ALA A 331 0.94 30.84 -3.76
C ALA A 331 1.29 29.35 -3.67
N ILE A 332 1.11 28.63 -4.77
CA ILE A 332 1.45 27.19 -4.90
C ILE A 332 2.12 26.94 -6.24
N GLU A 333 2.92 25.89 -6.32
CA GLU A 333 3.39 25.33 -7.59
C GLU A 333 2.41 24.27 -8.09
N VAL A 334 2.24 24.19 -9.40
CA VAL A 334 1.38 23.18 -10.05
C VAL A 334 2.06 22.70 -11.33
N ILE A 335 2.12 21.39 -11.54
CA ILE A 335 2.62 20.80 -12.79
C ILE A 335 1.71 21.18 -13.96
N ASP A 336 2.30 21.52 -15.11
CA ASP A 336 1.56 21.69 -16.36
C ASP A 336 0.96 20.35 -16.80
N ASP A 337 -0.36 20.33 -16.99
CA ASP A 337 -1.11 19.17 -17.45
C ASP A 337 -0.63 18.61 -18.79
N LYS A 338 0.06 19.39 -19.63
CA LYS A 338 0.69 18.89 -20.86
C LYS A 338 1.84 17.92 -20.62
N THR A 339 2.41 17.92 -19.42
CA THR A 339 3.62 17.14 -19.06
C THR A 339 3.35 16.01 -18.07
N ILE A 340 2.10 15.87 -17.60
CA ILE A 340 1.73 14.98 -16.50
C ILE A 340 1.72 13.49 -16.90
N ASP A 341 1.68 13.16 -18.20
CA ASP A 341 1.54 11.77 -18.66
C ASP A 341 2.68 10.86 -18.18
N ASN A 342 3.91 11.37 -18.06
CA ASN A 342 5.01 10.59 -17.50
C ASN A 342 4.75 10.16 -16.03
N LEU A 343 4.04 10.98 -15.25
CA LEU A 343 3.61 10.61 -13.90
C LEU A 343 2.47 9.58 -13.96
N PHE A 344 1.60 9.63 -14.96
CA PHE A 344 0.55 8.62 -15.14
C PHE A 344 1.10 7.25 -15.50
N ASP A 345 2.05 7.19 -16.42
CA ASP A 345 2.70 5.95 -16.81
C ASP A 345 3.46 5.36 -15.61
N ALA A 346 4.27 6.18 -14.94
CA ALA A 346 4.97 5.76 -13.73
C ALA A 346 4.00 5.32 -12.62
N THR A 347 2.82 5.94 -12.48
CA THR A 347 1.79 5.52 -11.51
C THR A 347 1.31 4.10 -11.76
N ALA A 348 1.06 3.76 -13.03
CA ALA A 348 0.62 2.43 -13.41
C ALA A 348 1.71 1.39 -13.08
N ASP A 349 2.96 1.71 -13.43
CA ASP A 349 4.11 0.84 -13.22
C ASP A 349 4.39 0.59 -11.73
N VAL A 350 4.39 1.65 -10.90
CA VAL A 350 4.60 1.48 -9.45
C VAL A 350 3.47 0.67 -8.82
N THR A 351 2.23 0.87 -9.27
CA THR A 351 1.10 0.11 -8.72
C THR A 351 1.21 -1.38 -9.06
N GLU A 352 1.52 -1.69 -10.33
CA GLU A 352 1.75 -3.05 -10.82
C GLU A 352 2.89 -3.74 -10.06
N GLU A 353 4.06 -3.09 -9.98
CA GLU A 353 5.22 -3.63 -9.26
C GLU A 353 4.94 -3.83 -7.77
N ALA A 354 4.27 -2.88 -7.11
CA ALA A 354 3.99 -3.01 -5.68
C ALA A 354 3.08 -4.23 -5.40
N ILE A 355 2.14 -4.54 -6.29
CA ILE A 355 1.31 -5.75 -6.19
C ILE A 355 2.16 -7.01 -6.38
N TYR A 356 3.09 -7.01 -7.34
CA TYR A 356 4.04 -8.12 -7.51
C TYR A 356 4.91 -8.30 -6.27
N ASN A 357 5.44 -7.23 -5.69
CA ASN A 357 6.27 -7.30 -4.50
C ASN A 357 5.48 -7.87 -3.31
N ALA A 358 4.21 -7.49 -3.15
CA ALA A 358 3.34 -8.05 -2.11
C ALA A 358 3.17 -9.57 -2.24
N LEU A 359 3.01 -10.09 -3.47
CA LEU A 359 2.89 -11.52 -3.75
C LEU A 359 4.22 -12.26 -3.60
N CYS A 360 5.31 -11.68 -4.11
CA CYS A 360 6.62 -12.32 -4.15
C CYS A 360 7.31 -12.36 -2.79
N MET A 361 7.08 -11.36 -1.94
CA MET A 361 7.69 -11.28 -0.60
C MET A 361 6.88 -12.02 0.47
N ALA A 362 5.66 -12.44 0.16
CA ALA A 362 4.82 -13.18 1.10
C ALA A 362 5.30 -14.63 1.31
N GLU A 363 5.16 -15.11 2.54
CA GLU A 363 5.49 -16.48 2.91
C GLU A 363 4.22 -17.27 3.26
N THR A 364 4.21 -18.58 3.00
CA THR A 364 3.08 -19.45 3.36
C THR A 364 2.69 -19.27 4.83
N MET A 365 1.38 -19.11 5.10
CA MET A 365 0.86 -18.89 6.44
C MET A 365 -0.25 -19.87 6.76
N THR A 366 -0.26 -20.38 7.98
CA THR A 366 -1.38 -21.11 8.57
C THR A 366 -2.01 -20.24 9.64
N GLY A 367 -3.31 -20.00 9.53
CA GLY A 367 -4.05 -19.14 10.45
C GLY A 367 -5.24 -19.86 11.10
N TYR A 368 -6.28 -19.08 11.39
CA TYR A 368 -7.49 -19.52 12.09
C TYR A 368 -8.08 -20.85 11.57
N LEU A 369 -8.31 -21.79 12.50
CA LEU A 369 -8.78 -23.16 12.25
C LEU A 369 -7.85 -24.00 11.36
N GLY A 370 -6.53 -23.77 11.43
CA GLY A 370 -5.54 -24.52 10.65
C GLY A 370 -5.59 -24.24 9.15
N ARG A 371 -6.29 -23.18 8.72
CA ARG A 371 -6.38 -22.82 7.31
C ARG A 371 -5.03 -22.34 6.82
N LYS A 372 -4.49 -23.03 5.82
CA LYS A 372 -3.20 -22.74 5.20
C LYS A 372 -3.41 -22.02 3.87
N VAL A 373 -2.62 -20.98 3.64
CA VAL A 373 -2.55 -20.26 2.35
C VAL A 373 -1.11 -20.28 1.87
N GLU A 374 -0.89 -20.82 0.68
CA GLU A 374 0.45 -20.95 0.10
C GLU A 374 0.97 -19.61 -0.44
N ALA A 375 2.26 -19.34 -0.26
CA ALA A 375 2.96 -18.31 -1.02
C ALA A 375 3.01 -18.64 -2.52
N LEU A 376 3.22 -17.61 -3.34
CA LEU A 376 3.44 -17.79 -4.77
C LEU A 376 4.70 -18.65 -5.02
N PRO A 377 4.63 -19.74 -5.82
CA PRO A 377 5.78 -20.61 -6.06
C PRO A 377 6.78 -19.94 -7.03
N LEU A 378 7.69 -19.13 -6.50
CA LEU A 378 8.57 -18.25 -7.29
C LEU A 378 9.43 -18.97 -8.32
N ASP A 379 10.01 -20.12 -7.99
CA ASP A 379 10.83 -20.89 -8.94
C ASP A 379 10.02 -21.29 -10.16
N ARG A 380 8.79 -21.78 -9.92
CA ARG A 380 7.87 -22.15 -11.01
C ARG A 380 7.41 -20.95 -11.82
N VAL A 381 7.14 -19.81 -11.17
CA VAL A 381 6.81 -18.57 -11.87
C VAL A 381 7.95 -18.14 -12.78
N LYS A 382 9.19 -18.15 -12.28
CA LYS A 382 10.39 -17.82 -13.05
C LYS A 382 10.55 -18.72 -14.28
N GLU A 383 10.31 -20.02 -14.15
CA GLU A 383 10.33 -20.95 -15.28
C GLU A 383 9.27 -20.61 -16.34
N ILE A 384 8.04 -20.30 -15.91
CA ILE A 384 6.93 -19.98 -16.82
C ILE A 384 7.23 -18.70 -17.60
N VAL A 385 7.66 -17.67 -16.90
CA VAL A 385 8.00 -16.35 -17.47
C VAL A 385 9.13 -16.49 -18.48
N THR A 386 10.26 -17.09 -18.07
CA THR A 386 11.43 -17.27 -18.95
C THR A 386 11.11 -18.06 -20.22
N LYS A 387 10.26 -19.10 -20.13
CA LYS A 387 9.82 -19.86 -21.31
C LYS A 387 8.95 -19.05 -22.25
N SER A 388 8.13 -18.15 -21.70
CA SER A 388 7.22 -17.31 -22.47
C SER A 388 7.99 -16.21 -23.21
N ASP A 389 9.03 -15.65 -22.59
CA ASP A 389 9.90 -14.64 -23.22
C ASP A 389 10.65 -15.20 -24.43
N VAL A 390 11.25 -16.40 -24.28
CA VAL A 390 11.93 -17.11 -25.37
C VAL A 390 10.96 -17.39 -26.52
N SER A 391 9.68 -17.65 -26.26
CA SER A 391 8.69 -17.85 -27.33
C SER A 391 8.29 -16.57 -28.07
N SER A 392 8.49 -15.39 -27.47
CA SER A 392 8.22 -14.09 -28.11
C SER A 392 9.34 -13.65 -29.06
N GLU A 393 10.59 -14.02 -28.77
CA GLU A 393 11.75 -13.73 -29.65
C GLU A 393 11.71 -14.47 -31.00
N TYR A 394 10.93 -15.56 -31.12
CA TYR A 394 10.77 -16.31 -32.38
C TYR A 394 9.49 -15.95 -33.16
N LEU A 395 8.71 -14.96 -32.70
CA LEU A 395 7.51 -14.45 -33.38
C LEU A 395 7.67 -13.00 -33.88
N GLY A 396 8.91 -12.49 -33.90
CA GLY A 396 9.28 -11.17 -34.46
C GLY A 396 9.80 -11.26 -35.89
#